data_AF-A0AAW5B608-F1
#
_entry.id   AF-A0AAW5B608-F1
#
_cell.length_a   1.000
_cell.length_b   1.000
_cell.length_c   1.000
_cell.angle_alpha   90.00
_cell.angle_beta   90.00
_cell.angle_gamma   90.00
#
_symmetry.space_group_name_H-M   'P 1'
#
loop_
_entity.id
_entity.type
_entity.pdbx_description
1 polymer ?
#
loop_
_entity_poly.entity_id
_entity_poly.type
_entity_poly.pdbx_seq_one_letter_code
_entity_poly.pdbx_strand_id
1 'polypeptide(L)'
;MNIDVFFKNDLQTSKTVELSMYPNIPGIDEVIQHKLLGHQLIETKNGYLLLLDLENPDTEEKYTYSFADIKEVDPQNFSQDFSKYYLYCYNRAIEIKKNGLRELLESGVKLTEDQHDLLNSSEEIDTYRILFKK
;
A
#
# COMPACT_ATOMS: atom_id res chain seq x y z
N MET A 1 -4.71 -4.37 -15.92
CA MET A 1 -3.44 -4.03 -15.24
C MET A 1 -2.90 -5.34 -14.67
N ASN A 2 -1.67 -5.75 -14.93
CA ASN A 2 -1.21 -7.09 -14.53
C ASN A 2 -0.24 -6.99 -13.36
N ILE A 3 -0.64 -7.51 -12.19
CA ILE A 3 0.28 -7.64 -11.05
C ILE A 3 1.37 -8.65 -11.40
N ASP A 4 2.59 -8.32 -10.99
CA ASP A 4 3.79 -9.12 -11.16
C ASP A 4 3.60 -10.59 -10.74
N VAL A 5 4.16 -11.50 -11.55
CA VAL A 5 3.99 -12.94 -11.35
C VAL A 5 4.75 -13.42 -10.11
N PHE A 6 5.92 -12.83 -9.82
CA PHE A 6 6.69 -13.19 -8.63
C PHE A 6 5.96 -12.75 -7.36
N PHE A 7 5.34 -11.57 -7.36
CA PHE A 7 4.53 -11.11 -6.24
C PHE A 7 3.38 -12.07 -5.91
N LYS A 8 2.66 -12.54 -6.95
CA LYS A 8 1.58 -13.54 -6.76
C LYS A 8 2.13 -14.86 -6.22
N ASN A 9 3.30 -15.28 -6.71
CA ASN A 9 3.95 -16.48 -6.21
C ASN A 9 4.32 -16.35 -4.73
N ASP A 10 4.95 -15.23 -4.34
CA ASP A 10 5.34 -14.99 -2.94
C ASP A 10 4.13 -14.93 -2.01
N LEU A 11 3.01 -14.31 -2.42
CA LEU A 11 1.74 -14.37 -1.68
C LEU A 11 1.26 -15.81 -1.41
N GLN A 12 1.51 -16.74 -2.33
CA GLN A 12 1.09 -18.14 -2.21
C GLN A 12 2.07 -18.99 -1.40
N THR A 13 3.37 -18.71 -1.49
CA THR A 13 4.40 -19.59 -0.92
C THR A 13 4.94 -19.12 0.43
N SER A 14 4.91 -17.81 0.70
CA SER A 14 5.48 -17.26 1.92
C SER A 14 4.59 -17.50 3.12
N LYS A 15 5.23 -17.80 4.26
CA LYS A 15 4.55 -18.05 5.54
C LYS A 15 4.58 -16.85 6.47
N THR A 16 5.46 -15.89 6.19
CA THR A 16 5.67 -14.72 7.02
C THR A 16 5.87 -13.48 6.17
N VAL A 17 5.40 -12.36 6.70
CA VAL A 17 5.41 -11.07 6.03
C VAL A 17 5.68 -9.94 7.01
N GLU A 18 6.47 -8.95 6.58
CA GLU A 18 6.64 -7.67 7.24
C GLU A 18 5.94 -6.59 6.41
N LEU A 19 5.14 -5.75 7.08
CA LEU A 19 4.38 -4.67 6.47
C LEU A 19 4.84 -3.33 7.04
N SER A 20 4.94 -2.31 6.20
CA SER A 20 5.29 -0.95 6.63
C SER A 20 4.47 0.09 5.89
N MET A 21 3.87 1.02 6.64
CA MET A 21 3.16 2.16 6.11
C MET A 21 4.12 3.23 5.58
N TYR A 22 5.36 3.26 6.09
CA TYR A 22 6.40 4.21 5.69
C TYR A 22 7.63 3.47 5.11
N PRO A 23 7.67 3.25 3.78
CA PRO A 23 8.56 2.27 3.14
C PRO A 23 10.06 2.50 3.39
N ASN A 24 10.48 3.75 3.55
CA ASN A 24 11.88 4.15 3.72
C ASN A 24 12.34 4.24 5.19
N ILE A 25 11.40 4.31 6.15
CA ILE A 25 11.70 4.42 7.58
C ILE A 25 10.67 3.57 8.33
N PRO A 26 10.81 2.24 8.29
CA PRO A 26 9.89 1.37 9.02
C PRO A 26 9.95 1.68 10.52
N GLY A 27 8.79 1.93 11.12
CA GLY A 27 8.66 2.04 12.57
C GLY A 27 9.03 0.71 13.27
N ILE A 28 9.26 0.75 14.58
CA ILE A 28 9.60 -0.45 15.38
C ILE A 28 8.52 -1.54 15.22
N ASP A 29 7.25 -1.12 15.18
CA ASP A 29 6.09 -2.00 15.02
C ASP A 29 5.90 -2.48 13.56
N GLU A 30 6.61 -1.88 12.60
CA GLU A 30 6.56 -2.23 11.17
C GLU A 30 7.65 -3.24 10.76
N VAL A 31 8.38 -3.76 11.74
CA VAL A 31 9.35 -4.87 11.58
C VAL A 31 8.80 -6.18 12.18
N ILE A 32 7.57 -6.16 12.69
CA ILE A 32 6.93 -7.38 13.21
C ILE A 32 6.72 -8.37 12.06
N GLN A 33 7.24 -9.58 12.25
CA GLN A 33 7.12 -10.68 11.30
C GLN A 33 5.81 -11.42 11.53
N HIS A 34 4.78 -10.96 10.86
CA HIS A 34 3.46 -11.58 10.96
C HIS A 34 3.46 -12.94 10.26
N LYS A 35 2.75 -13.91 10.84
CA LYS A 35 2.43 -15.14 10.11
C LYS A 35 1.36 -14.83 9.09
N LEU A 36 1.59 -15.19 7.84
CA LEU A 36 0.62 -15.07 6.76
C LEU A 36 -0.26 -16.33 6.77
N LEU A 37 -1.50 -16.17 7.22
CA LEU A 37 -2.48 -17.25 7.30
C LEU A 37 -3.21 -17.46 5.97
N GLY A 38 -3.35 -16.41 5.18
CA GLY A 38 -4.05 -16.42 3.90
C GLY A 38 -4.02 -15.07 3.22
N HIS A 39 -4.45 -15.03 1.96
CA HIS A 39 -4.59 -13.79 1.21
C HIS A 39 -5.75 -13.85 0.22
N GLN A 40 -6.24 -12.67 -0.16
CA GLN A 40 -7.15 -12.49 -1.28
C GLN A 40 -6.66 -11.33 -2.13
N LEU A 41 -6.56 -11.53 -3.44
CA LEU A 41 -6.17 -10.49 -4.39
C LEU A 41 -7.30 -10.32 -5.41
N ILE A 42 -7.98 -9.18 -5.34
CA ILE A 42 -9.21 -8.91 -6.10
C ILE A 42 -8.96 -7.75 -7.05
N GLU A 43 -9.19 -7.95 -8.34
CA GLU A 43 -9.16 -6.86 -9.32
C GLU A 43 -10.43 -6.01 -9.20
N THR A 44 -10.25 -4.69 -9.19
CA THR A 44 -11.31 -3.68 -9.11
C THR A 44 -11.17 -2.70 -10.28
N LYS A 45 -12.18 -1.85 -10.49
CA LYS A 45 -12.11 -0.78 -11.51
C LYS A 45 -10.94 0.19 -11.30
N ASN A 46 -10.47 0.32 -10.07
CA ASN A 46 -9.45 1.29 -9.68
C ASN A 46 -8.10 0.65 -9.37
N GLY A 47 -7.89 -0.63 -9.66
CA GLY A 47 -6.65 -1.35 -9.34
C GLY A 47 -6.95 -2.61 -8.55
N TYR A 48 -6.06 -3.05 -7.67
CA TYR A 48 -6.28 -4.26 -6.88
C TYR A 48 -6.59 -3.95 -5.41
N LEU A 49 -7.45 -4.78 -4.82
CA LEU A 49 -7.60 -4.91 -3.38
C LEU A 49 -6.83 -6.16 -2.94
N LEU A 50 -5.85 -5.98 -2.06
CA LEU A 50 -5.17 -7.08 -1.39
C LEU A 50 -5.63 -7.14 0.07
N LEU A 51 -6.11 -8.30 0.48
CA LEU A 51 -6.40 -8.63 1.88
C LEU A 51 -5.40 -9.68 2.33
N LEU A 52 -4.75 -9.46 3.46
CA LEU A 52 -3.83 -10.40 4.10
C LEU A 52 -4.39 -10.79 5.45
N ASP A 53 -4.62 -12.08 5.66
CA ASP A 53 -5.00 -12.61 6.97
C ASP A 53 -3.72 -12.93 7.75
N LEU A 54 -3.53 -12.22 8.86
CA LEU A 54 -2.29 -12.19 9.61
C LEU A 54 -2.49 -12.65 11.05
N GLU A 55 -1.43 -13.19 11.64
CA GLU A 55 -1.31 -13.41 13.08
C GLU A 55 -0.04 -12.73 13.58
N ASN A 56 -0.18 -11.89 14.61
CA ASN A 56 0.97 -11.36 15.33
C ASN A 56 1.55 -12.47 16.22
N PRO A 57 2.81 -12.87 16.03
CA PRO A 57 3.40 -13.99 16.78
C PRO A 57 3.60 -13.67 18.28
N ASP A 58 3.70 -12.40 18.65
CA ASP A 58 3.96 -11.98 20.04
C ASP A 58 2.67 -11.91 20.87
N THR A 59 1.54 -11.57 20.24
CA THR A 59 0.24 -11.41 20.92
C THR A 59 -0.77 -12.50 20.57
N GLU A 60 -0.47 -13.34 19.59
CA GLU A 60 -1.40 -14.32 18.97
C GLU A 60 -2.67 -13.69 18.36
N GLU A 61 -2.71 -12.36 18.25
CA GLU A 61 -3.85 -11.64 17.69
C GLU A 61 -3.94 -11.90 16.18
N LYS A 62 -5.16 -12.19 15.72
CA LYS A 62 -5.47 -12.41 14.31
C LYS A 62 -6.28 -11.27 13.75
N TYR A 63 -5.87 -10.77 12.60
CA TYR A 63 -6.53 -9.65 11.95
C TYR A 63 -6.29 -9.68 10.44
N THR A 64 -7.13 -8.99 9.70
CA THR A 64 -6.98 -8.82 8.25
C THR A 64 -6.44 -7.43 7.96
N TYR A 65 -5.30 -7.35 7.30
CA TYR A 65 -4.74 -6.11 6.80
C TYR A 65 -5.14 -5.90 5.34
N SER A 66 -5.57 -4.69 4.99
CA SER A 66 -6.07 -4.36 3.66
C SER A 66 -5.24 -3.29 2.96
N PHE A 67 -4.84 -3.56 1.72
CA PHE A 67 -4.29 -2.58 0.79
C PHE A 67 -5.29 -2.37 -0.35
N ALA A 68 -5.89 -1.19 -0.40
CA ALA A 68 -6.89 -0.85 -1.40
C ALA A 68 -6.26 -0.10 -2.59
N ASP A 69 -6.88 -0.25 -3.76
CA ASP A 69 -6.55 0.49 -4.98
C ASP A 69 -5.07 0.47 -5.37
N ILE A 70 -4.42 -0.69 -5.20
CA ILE A 70 -3.04 -0.91 -5.65
C ILE A 70 -3.01 -0.73 -7.16
N LYS A 71 -2.27 0.29 -7.63
CA LYS A 71 -2.03 0.62 -9.05
C LYS A 71 -0.79 -0.07 -9.57
N GLU A 72 0.23 -0.18 -8.72
CA GLU A 72 1.52 -0.72 -9.12
C GLU A 72 2.15 -1.48 -7.97
N VAL A 73 2.84 -2.55 -8.32
CA VAL A 73 3.66 -3.35 -7.42
C VAL A 73 5.06 -3.33 -7.99
N ASP A 74 5.97 -2.65 -7.29
CA ASP A 74 7.33 -2.46 -7.75
C ASP A 74 8.29 -3.37 -6.97
N PRO A 75 8.94 -4.34 -7.64
CA PRO A 75 9.94 -5.20 -7.03
C PRO A 75 11.24 -4.43 -6.76
N GLN A 76 11.63 -4.35 -5.50
CA GLN A 76 12.75 -3.50 -5.08
C GLN A 76 14.00 -4.30 -4.73
N ASN A 77 13.85 -5.49 -4.14
CA ASN A 77 14.99 -6.34 -3.81
C ASN A 77 14.58 -7.81 -3.68
N PHE A 78 15.38 -8.70 -4.27
CA PHE A 78 15.23 -10.13 -4.17
C PHE A 78 16.51 -10.75 -3.61
N SER A 79 16.38 -11.52 -2.55
CA SER A 79 17.43 -12.39 -2.05
C SER A 79 16.90 -13.82 -1.91
N GLN A 80 17.78 -14.73 -1.49
CA GLN A 80 17.35 -16.09 -1.16
C GLN A 80 16.41 -16.11 0.05
N ASP A 81 16.58 -15.16 0.97
CA ASP A 81 15.88 -15.16 2.26
C ASP A 81 14.61 -14.30 2.26
N PHE A 82 14.50 -13.35 1.32
CA PHE A 82 13.37 -12.43 1.27
C PHE A 82 13.10 -11.84 -0.11
N SER A 83 11.90 -11.29 -0.28
CA SER A 83 11.48 -10.56 -1.47
C SER A 83 10.72 -9.31 -1.05
N LYS A 84 11.22 -8.13 -1.47
CA LYS A 84 10.73 -6.80 -1.04
C LYS A 84 10.04 -6.12 -2.21
N TYR A 85 8.83 -5.63 -1.95
CA TYR A 85 8.02 -4.89 -2.91
C TYR A 85 7.51 -3.58 -2.31
N TYR A 86 7.35 -2.58 -3.17
CA TYR A 86 6.56 -1.39 -2.87
C TYR A 86 5.19 -1.48 -3.55
N LEU A 87 4.14 -1.16 -2.79
CA LEU A 87 2.78 -1.10 -3.27
C LEU A 87 2.40 0.37 -3.41
N TYR A 88 2.08 0.81 -4.62
CA TYR A 88 1.59 2.15 -4.89
C TYR A 88 0.06 2.11 -4.93
N CYS A 89 -0.55 2.66 -3.91
CA CYS A 89 -1.99 2.63 -3.69
C CYS A 89 -2.59 4.01 -3.94
N TYR A 90 -3.73 4.04 -4.62
CA TYR A 90 -4.40 5.29 -4.91
C TYR A 90 -5.26 5.78 -3.73
N ASN A 91 -4.94 6.97 -3.21
CA ASN A 91 -5.68 7.59 -2.12
C ASN A 91 -6.86 8.41 -2.66
N ARG A 92 -8.03 7.77 -2.70
CA ARG A 92 -9.27 8.41 -3.18
C ARG A 92 -9.66 9.65 -2.38
N ALA A 93 -9.38 9.69 -1.08
CA ALA A 93 -9.77 10.82 -0.24
C ALA A 93 -8.99 12.08 -0.63
N ILE A 94 -7.69 11.93 -0.87
CA ILE A 94 -6.84 13.02 -1.35
C ILE A 94 -7.25 13.45 -2.77
N GLU A 95 -7.53 12.51 -3.68
CA GLU A 95 -8.01 12.86 -5.02
C GLU A 95 -9.31 13.69 -4.96
N ILE A 96 -10.31 13.21 -4.21
CA ILE A 96 -11.61 13.89 -4.10
C ILE A 96 -11.40 15.31 -3.56
N LYS A 97 -10.51 15.46 -2.57
CA LYS A 97 -10.14 16.76 -2.02
C LYS A 97 -9.48 17.65 -3.08
N LYS A 98 -8.53 17.14 -3.86
CA LYS A 98 -7.87 17.88 -4.95
C LYS A 98 -8.87 18.30 -6.03
N ASN A 99 -9.79 17.43 -6.43
CA ASN A 99 -10.82 17.77 -7.41
C ASN A 99 -11.75 18.87 -6.91
N GLY A 100 -12.19 18.82 -5.64
CA GLY A 100 -12.95 19.92 -5.05
C GLY A 100 -12.17 21.24 -5.02
N LEU A 101 -10.86 21.21 -4.77
CA LEU A 101 -10.02 22.41 -4.85
C LEU A 101 -9.89 22.97 -6.28
N ARG A 102 -9.81 22.10 -7.29
CA ARG A 102 -9.80 22.50 -8.71
C ARG A 102 -11.10 23.18 -9.10
N GLU A 103 -12.25 22.62 -8.70
CA GLU A 103 -13.57 23.21 -8.95
C GLU A 103 -13.71 24.60 -8.30
N LEU A 104 -13.21 24.77 -7.07
CA LEU A 104 -13.18 26.07 -6.40
C LEU A 104 -12.33 27.09 -7.18
N LEU A 105 -11.16 26.68 -7.64
CA LEU A 105 -10.27 27.54 -8.44
C LEU A 105 -10.94 27.96 -9.76
N GLU A 106 -11.60 27.02 -10.45
CA GLU A 106 -12.36 27.28 -11.69
C GLU A 106 -13.54 28.24 -11.46
N SER A 107 -14.16 28.19 -10.27
CA SER A 107 -15.21 29.15 -9.86
C SER A 107 -14.68 30.52 -9.43
N GLY A 108 -13.35 30.71 -9.43
CA GLY A 108 -12.69 31.98 -9.08
C GLY A 108 -12.42 32.18 -7.58
N VAL A 109 -12.60 31.14 -6.76
CA VAL A 109 -12.27 31.18 -5.33
C VAL A 109 -10.76 31.13 -5.16
N LYS A 110 -10.21 32.04 -4.34
CA LYS A 110 -8.79 32.00 -3.97
C LYS A 110 -8.53 30.90 -2.95
N LEU A 111 -7.53 30.08 -3.22
CA LEU A 111 -7.08 29.02 -2.33
C LEU A 111 -6.04 29.55 -1.33
N THR A 112 -5.89 28.86 -0.20
CA THR A 112 -4.79 29.09 0.75
C THR A 112 -3.48 28.48 0.22
N GLU A 113 -2.35 28.85 0.83
CA GLU A 113 -1.04 28.27 0.49
C GLU A 113 -1.04 26.74 0.66
N ASP A 114 -1.49 26.23 1.81
CA ASP A 114 -1.63 24.78 2.05
C ASP A 114 -2.48 24.05 0.99
N GLN A 115 -3.51 24.71 0.45
CA GLN A 115 -4.35 24.12 -0.60
C GLN A 115 -3.65 24.10 -1.96
N HIS A 116 -2.84 25.11 -2.26
CA HIS A 116 -1.96 25.11 -3.43
C HIS A 116 -0.88 24.04 -3.32
N ASP A 117 -0.27 23.89 -2.14
CA ASP A 117 0.74 22.85 -1.89
C ASP A 117 0.15 21.46 -2.08
N LEU A 118 -1.02 21.19 -1.50
CA LEU A 118 -1.71 19.92 -1.71
C LEU A 118 -2.04 19.67 -3.18
N LEU A 119 -2.51 20.68 -3.94
CA LEU A 119 -2.79 20.52 -5.37
C LEU A 119 -1.55 20.12 -6.18
N ASN A 120 -0.38 20.60 -5.79
CA ASN A 120 0.89 20.36 -6.46
C ASN A 120 1.66 19.15 -5.91
N SER A 121 1.23 18.58 -4.77
CA SER A 121 1.86 17.40 -4.18
C SER A 121 1.52 16.12 -4.95
N SER A 122 2.18 15.02 -4.62
CA SER A 122 1.88 13.66 -5.12
C SER A 122 1.17 12.79 -4.07
N GLU A 123 0.51 13.40 -3.09
CA GLU A 123 -0.13 12.71 -1.95
C GLU A 123 -1.34 11.84 -2.34
N GLU A 124 -1.77 11.87 -3.59
CA GLU A 124 -2.80 10.95 -4.11
C GLU A 124 -2.30 9.50 -4.24
N ILE A 125 -1.01 9.26 -4.04
CA ILE A 125 -0.41 7.92 -4.00
C ILE A 125 0.19 7.66 -2.62
N ASP A 126 -0.40 6.71 -1.90
CA ASP A 126 0.23 6.12 -0.73
C ASP A 126 1.19 5.02 -1.19
N THR A 127 2.41 5.00 -0.63
CA THR A 127 3.39 3.94 -0.92
C THR A 127 3.58 3.10 0.32
N TYR A 128 3.35 1.80 0.21
CA TYR A 128 3.56 0.85 1.29
C TYR A 128 4.68 -0.11 0.95
N ARG A 129 5.30 -0.73 1.97
CA ARG A 129 6.25 -1.82 1.77
C ARG A 129 5.67 -3.12 2.26
N ILE A 130 5.83 -4.16 1.46
CA ILE A 130 5.62 -5.55 1.84
C ILE A 130 6.92 -6.32 1.61
N LEU A 131 7.32 -7.11 2.61
CA LEU A 131 8.49 -7.95 2.54
C LEU A 131 8.09 -9.36 2.93
N PHE A 132 8.20 -10.28 1.98
CA PHE A 132 7.98 -11.70 2.19
C PHE A 132 9.29 -12.36 2.60
N LYS A 133 9.26 -13.19 3.64
CA LYS A 133 10.38 -14.06 4.01
C LYS A 133 10.16 -15.46 3.41
N LYS A 134 11.25 -16.11 2.99
CA LYS A 134 11.24 -17.43 2.36
C LYS A 134 11.68 -18.52 3.32
#